data_AF-A0A818UVY3-F1
#
_entry.id   AF-A0A818UVY3-F1
#
_cell.length_a   1.000
_cell.length_b   1.000
_cell.length_c   1.000
_cell.angle_alpha   90.00
_cell.angle_beta   90.00
_cell.angle_gamma   90.00
#
_symmetry.space_group_name_H-M   'P 1'
#
loop_
_entity.id
_entity.type
_entity.pdbx_description
1 polymer ?
#
loop_
_entity_poly.entity_id
_entity_poly.type
_entity_poly.pdbx_seq_one_letter_code
_entity_poly.pdbx_strand_id
1 'polypeptide(L)' 'MNSHNCTWDSQTRTFSNQIISHWISMTQNGEPLQSWPQYSPTAKKYFKITPYHNFSPEPWYRDCSLFDQLEDEQIRIMFP' A
#
# COMPACT_ATOMS: atom_id res chain seq x y z
N MET A 1 -17.70 -7.29 -23.61
CA MET A 1 -16.69 -6.34 -23.07
C MET A 1 -17.44 -5.20 -22.43
N ASN A 2 -17.50 -5.16 -21.10
CA ASN A 2 -18.16 -4.07 -20.38
C ASN A 2 -17.22 -2.87 -20.35
N SER A 3 -17.55 -1.81 -21.09
CA SER A 3 -16.91 -0.51 -20.94
C SER A 3 -17.31 0.05 -19.57
N HIS A 4 -16.44 -0.13 -18.56
CA HIS A 4 -16.54 0.68 -17.36
C HIS A 4 -16.16 2.10 -17.77
N ASN A 5 -17.15 2.95 -17.98
CA ASN A 5 -16.95 4.37 -18.23
C ASN A 5 -16.23 4.97 -17.01
N CYS A 6 -14.90 5.03 -17.07
CA CYS A 6 -14.09 5.77 -16.12
C CYS A 6 -14.40 7.25 -16.31
N THR A 7 -15.37 7.77 -15.57
CA THR A 7 -15.71 9.19 -15.55
C THR A 7 -14.88 9.88 -14.48
N TRP A 8 -14.23 10.98 -14.83
CA TRP A 8 -13.55 11.85 -13.86
C TRP A 8 -14.58 12.71 -13.11
N ASP A 9 -15.30 12.08 -12.20
CA ASP A 9 -16.30 12.74 -11.37
C ASP A 9 -15.70 13.39 -10.11
N SER A 10 -16.54 14.09 -9.35
CA SER A 10 -16.14 14.79 -8.13
C SER A 10 -15.58 13.85 -7.07
N GLN A 11 -16.08 12.61 -6.99
CA GLN A 11 -15.60 11.60 -6.05
C GLN A 11 -14.18 11.14 -6.42
N THR A 12 -13.97 10.77 -7.67
CA THR A 12 -12.66 10.33 -8.19
C THR A 12 -11.62 11.44 -8.04
N ARG A 13 -12.01 12.70 -8.30
CA ARG A 13 -11.14 13.86 -8.07
C ARG A 13 -10.77 14.03 -6.60
N THR A 14 -11.73 13.90 -5.69
CA THR A 14 -11.49 14.03 -4.24
C THR A 14 -10.53 12.94 -3.75
N PHE A 15 -10.78 11.70 -4.15
CA PHE A 15 -9.93 10.56 -3.83
C PHE A 15 -8.50 10.72 -4.38
N SER A 16 -8.36 11.15 -5.64
CA SER A 16 -7.04 11.40 -6.24
C SER A 16 -6.27 12.51 -5.50
N ASN A 17 -6.94 13.61 -5.14
CA ASN A 17 -6.32 14.70 -4.38
C ASN A 17 -5.81 14.22 -3.01
N GLN A 18 -6.52 13.30 -2.35
CA GLN A 18 -6.06 12.70 -1.09
C GLN A 18 -4.79 11.87 -1.31
N ILE A 19 -4.74 11.04 -2.35
CA ILE A 19 -3.52 10.28 -2.70
C ILE A 19 -2.35 11.23 -2.98
N ILE A 20 -2.56 12.26 -3.80
CA ILE A 20 -1.52 13.26 -4.12
C ILE A 20 -1.03 13.93 -2.84
N SER A 21 -1.92 14.30 -1.92
CA SER A 21 -1.55 14.91 -0.65
C SER A 21 -0.65 14.00 0.21
N HIS A 22 -0.90 12.69 0.22
CA HIS A 22 -0.04 11.72 0.92
C HIS A 22 1.36 11.64 0.31
N TRP A 23 1.46 11.67 -1.02
CA TRP A 23 2.76 11.71 -1.69
C TRP A 23 3.53 12.99 -1.41
N ILE A 24 2.85 14.15 -1.39
CA ILE A 24 3.47 15.42 -1.02
C ILE A 24 3.96 15.37 0.44
N SER A 25 3.16 14.86 1.37
CA SER A 25 3.59 14.74 2.77
C SER A 25 4.79 13.79 2.91
N MET A 26 4.79 12.66 2.19
CA MET A 26 5.90 11.72 2.20
C MET A 26 7.22 12.37 1.75
N THR A 27 7.18 13.20 0.70
CA THR A 27 8.38 13.87 0.20
C THR A 27 8.87 14.99 1.12
N GLN A 28 7.98 15.61 1.88
CA GLN A 28 8.32 16.70 2.81
C GLN A 28 8.75 16.21 4.20
N ASN A 29 8.05 15.21 4.73
CA ASN A 29 8.12 14.80 6.13
C ASN A 29 8.67 13.38 6.32
N GLY A 30 8.83 12.60 5.24
CA GLY A 30 9.15 11.18 5.32
C GLY A 30 7.98 10.29 5.73
N GLU A 31 6.77 10.86 5.84
CA GLU A 31 5.54 10.12 6.18
C GLU A 31 4.31 10.67 5.42
N PRO A 32 3.38 9.81 4.97
CA PRO A 32 2.21 10.22 4.20
C PRO A 32 1.09 10.85 5.04
N LEU A 33 0.94 10.40 6.29
CA LEU A 33 0.01 10.90 7.32
C LEU A 33 0.59 10.54 8.69
N GLN A 34 0.37 11.38 9.70
CA GLN A 34 0.75 11.08 11.09
C GLN A 34 0.09 9.80 11.63
N SER A 35 -1.12 9.48 11.15
CA SER A 35 -1.86 8.28 11.55
C SER A 35 -1.50 7.02 10.74
N TRP A 36 -0.63 7.14 9.73
CA TRP A 36 -0.23 6.01 8.90
C TRP A 36 1.01 5.36 9.54
N PRO A 37 0.86 4.20 10.18
CA PRO A 37 1.96 3.58 10.90
C PRO A 37 3.07 3.15 9.94
N GLN A 38 4.31 3.33 10.36
CA GLN A 38 5.45 2.75 9.67
C GLN A 38 5.30 1.22 9.61
N TYR A 39 5.66 0.63 8.47
CA TYR A 39 5.65 -0.82 8.32
C TYR A 39 6.61 -1.47 9.32
N SER A 40 6.12 -2.48 10.03
CA SER A 40 6.91 -3.32 10.93
C SER A 40 6.77 -4.79 10.54
N PRO A 41 7.87 -5.54 10.35
CA PRO A 41 7.82 -6.98 10.09
C PRO A 41 7.15 -7.79 11.21
N THR A 42 7.20 -7.30 12.46
CA THR A 42 6.57 -7.94 13.63
C THR A 42 5.10 -7.57 13.80
N ALA A 43 4.69 -6.43 13.24
CA ALA A 43 3.31 -5.95 13.24
C ALA A 43 2.92 -5.53 11.82
N LYS A 44 2.80 -6.54 10.93
CA LYS A 44 2.53 -6.34 9.51
C LYS A 44 1.17 -5.66 9.32
N LYS A 45 1.18 -4.34 9.14
CA LYS A 45 0.02 -3.53 8.79
C LYS A 45 0.28 -2.86 7.45
N TYR A 46 -0.75 -2.79 6.64
CA TYR A 46 -0.76 -1.99 5.42
C TYR A 46 -1.86 -0.96 5.53
N PHE A 47 -1.79 0.08 4.71
CA PHE A 47 -2.81 1.11 4.70
C PHE A 47 -3.72 0.90 3.50
N LYS A 48 -4.98 0.62 3.78
CA LYS A 48 -6.00 0.35 2.78
C LYS A 48 -6.53 1.66 2.23
N ILE A 49 -6.39 1.81 0.91
CA ILE A 49 -6.78 3.00 0.16
C ILE A 49 -7.87 2.58 -0.82
N THR A 50 -9.10 3.07 -0.65
CA THR A 50 -10.19 2.80 -1.58
C THR A 50 -11.06 4.05 -1.80
N PRO A 51 -11.66 4.24 -2.99
CA PRO A 51 -12.45 5.45 -3.28
C PRO A 51 -13.70 5.64 -2.40
N TYR A 52 -14.15 4.59 -1.74
CA TYR A 52 -15.42 4.54 -0.99
C TYR A 52 -15.24 4.32 0.52
N HIS A 53 -14.01 4.03 0.97
CA HIS A 53 -13.72 3.85 2.39
C HIS A 53 -12.63 4.83 2.82
N ASN A 54 -12.68 5.21 4.09
CA ASN A 54 -11.62 5.99 4.69
C ASN A 54 -10.31 5.20 4.66
N PHE A 55 -9.25 5.95 4.36
CA PHE A 55 -7.86 5.56 4.48
C PHE A 55 -7.60 5.02 5.88
N SER A 56 -7.27 3.74 6.00
CA SER A 56 -7.20 3.06 7.29
C SER A 56 -6.10 2.00 7.36
N PRO A 57 -5.44 1.83 8.51
CA PRO A 57 -4.48 0.77 8.70
C PRO A 57 -5.20 -0.56 8.91
N GLU A 58 -4.84 -1.56 8.13
CA GLU A 58 -5.38 -2.91 8.17
C GLU A 58 -4.26 -3.93 8.47
N PRO A 59 -4.51 -4.95 9.28
CA PRO A 59 -3.57 -6.04 9.49
C PRO A 59 -3.36 -6.88 8.23
N TRP A 60 -2.12 -7.23 7.93
CA TRP A 60 -1.76 -8.16 6.87
C TRP A 60 -1.63 -9.58 7.45
N TYR A 61 -2.65 -10.41 7.24
CA TYR A 61 -2.69 -11.79 7.74
C TYR A 61 -2.25 -12.84 6.72
N ARG A 62 -1.73 -12.44 5.56
CA ARG A 62 -1.30 -13.43 4.56
C ARG A 62 0.05 -14.02 4.94
N ASP A 63 0.13 -15.34 4.86
CA ASP A 63 1.37 -16.07 4.98
C ASP A 63 2.15 -15.99 3.66
N CYS A 64 3.32 -15.36 3.72
CA CYS A 64 4.24 -15.21 2.59
C CYS A 64 5.41 -16.22 2.67
N SER A 65 5.42 -17.09 3.68
CA SER A 65 6.58 -17.94 4.02
C SER A 65 7.05 -18.82 2.86
N LEU A 66 6.14 -19.31 2.02
CA LEU A 66 6.52 -20.07 0.82
C LEU A 66 7.40 -19.25 -0.11
N PHE A 67 7.05 -18.00 -0.37
CA PHE A 67 7.84 -17.13 -1.25
C PHE A 67 9.13 -16.67 -0.58
N ASP A 68 9.08 -16.39 0.72
CA ASP A 68 10.26 -16.05 1.52
C ASP A 68 11.29 -17.22 1.47
N GLN A 69 10.83 -18.47 1.57
CA GLN A 69 11.68 -19.67 1.45
C GLN A 69 12.27 -19.86 0.06
N LEU A 70 11.47 -19.67 -1.00
CA LEU A 70 11.94 -19.80 -2.37
C LEU A 70 12.99 -18.74 -2.73
N GLU A 71 12.84 -17.52 -2.23
CA GLU A 71 13.83 -16.45 -2.40
C GLU A 71 15.14 -16.78 -1.68
N ASP A 72 15.07 -17.24 -0.42
CA ASP A 72 16.23 -17.66 0.37
C ASP A 72 16.98 -18.83 -0.30
N GLU A 73 16.26 -19.82 -0.82
CA GLU A 73 16.85 -20.96 -1.53
C GLU A 73 17.55 -20.52 -2.82
N GLN A 74 16.92 -19.64 -3.60
CA GLN A 74 17.52 -19.06 -4.82
C GLN A 74 18.81 -18.29 -4.51
N ILE A 75 18.80 -17.44 -3.48
CA ILE A 75 19.98 -16.65 -3.09
C ILE A 75 21.14 -17.57 -2.69
N ARG A 76 20.88 -18.63 -1.90
CA ARG A 76 21.92 -19.60 -1.48
C ARG A 76 22.54 -20.37 -2.64
N ILE A 77 21.76 -20.66 -3.68
CA ILE A 77 22.28 -21.31 -4.90
C ILE A 77 23.12 -20.33 -5.72
N MET A 78 22.69 -19.07 -5.79
CA MET A 78 23.29 -18.05 -6.66
C MET A 78 24.54 -17.39 -6.06
N PHE A 79 24.63 -17.32 -4.72
CA PHE A 79 25.73 -16.75 -3.95
C PHE A 79 26.22 -17.72 -2.85
N PRO A 80 27.01 -18.75 -3.19
CA PRO A 80 27.50 -19.75 -2.24
C PRO A 80 28.56 -19.21 -1.27
#